data_AF-A0A1Y2UG60-F1
#
_entry.id   AF-A0A1Y2UG60-F1
#
_cell.length_a   1.000
_cell.length_b   1.000
_cell.length_c   1.000
_cell.angle_alpha   90.00
_cell.angle_beta   90.00
_cell.angle_gamma   90.00
#
_symmetry.space_group_name_H-M   'P 1'
#
loop_
_entity.id
_entity.type
_entity.pdbx_description
1 polymer ?
#
loop_
_entity_poly.entity_id
_entity_poly.type
_entity_poly.pdbx_seq_one_letter_code
_entity_poly.pdbx_strand_id
1 'polypeptide(L)'
;MPPKKQVVEEKVLLGRPGNNLKSGIVGLANVGKSTLFQAITKCSLGNPANFPYATIDPEESRVIVPDERYDWLCQKYNPKSRVPAHLTIYDIAGLTRGASTGAGLGNAFLSHIRAVDAIFQVVRCFDDAEIIHVEGDVNPVRDLDIIAEELRLKDIEFVEKALENSKKKTRLGGQSLELKKAKEDEATIEKVLAWLKDGKDVRKGTWTPKEVEVINTLLLLSAKPVVYLVNLSEKDYTRKKNKHLPKIAEWMKEHAAGDPILPISISFEERLTRLSEEEAAEECKRLGIESALPKIITTMRKALNLISFFTTGTDEVRQWTIRVNTKAPQAAGVIHTDFEKTFIQAVVYNFNVLKELGDEAEVKARGKIMTKGKDYVVEDGDILLIKAGAAKG
;
A
#
# COMPACT_ATOMS: atom_id res chain seq x y z
N MET A 1 7.93 45.82 -3.76
CA MET A 1 7.08 44.77 -3.15
C MET A 1 7.96 43.56 -2.88
N PRO A 2 8.07 43.07 -1.64
CA PRO A 2 8.75 41.80 -1.40
C PRO A 2 8.01 40.68 -2.17
N PRO A 3 8.72 39.73 -2.79
CA PRO A 3 8.07 38.64 -3.51
C PRO A 3 7.21 37.86 -2.51
N LYS A 4 5.92 37.67 -2.85
CA LYS A 4 5.04 36.77 -2.10
C LYS A 4 5.76 35.43 -2.00
N LYS A 5 6.09 35.00 -0.76
CA LYS A 5 6.53 33.63 -0.49
C LYS A 5 5.56 32.72 -1.23
N GLN A 6 6.06 31.93 -2.19
CA GLN A 6 5.29 30.84 -2.76
C GLN A 6 4.86 30.00 -1.56
N VAL A 7 3.55 30.00 -1.29
CA VAL A 7 2.97 29.10 -0.31
C VAL A 7 3.18 27.72 -0.91
N VAL A 8 4.15 26.98 -0.38
CA VAL A 8 4.30 25.57 -0.71
C VAL A 8 3.05 24.91 -0.17
N GLU A 9 2.06 24.68 -1.02
CA GLU A 9 0.85 23.97 -0.64
C GLU A 9 1.26 22.57 -0.18
N GLU A 10 1.02 22.28 1.09
CA GLU A 10 1.28 20.97 1.69
C GLU A 10 0.40 19.94 0.94
N LYS A 11 1.03 19.02 0.20
CA LYS A 11 0.30 17.98 -0.53
C LYS A 11 -0.30 17.01 0.48
N VAL A 12 -1.61 17.16 0.74
CA VAL A 12 -2.38 16.19 1.52
C VAL A 12 -2.51 14.92 0.69
N LEU A 13 -2.11 13.79 1.28
CA LEU A 13 -2.20 12.48 0.63
C LEU A 13 -3.62 11.93 0.72
N LEU A 14 -4.08 11.33 -0.37
CA LEU A 14 -5.30 10.53 -0.39
C LEU A 14 -5.09 9.25 0.44
N GLY A 15 -6.11 8.84 1.20
CA GLY A 15 -6.08 7.67 2.09
C GLY A 15 -5.97 8.04 3.58
N ARG A 16 -6.09 7.02 4.43
CA ARG A 16 -6.14 7.20 5.90
C ARG A 16 -4.87 7.83 6.46
N PRO A 17 -4.98 8.68 7.51
CA PRO A 17 -3.81 9.12 8.24
C PRO A 17 -3.22 7.96 9.07
N GLY A 18 -1.89 7.98 9.25
CA GLY A 18 -1.18 7.02 10.10
C GLY A 18 -0.09 6.23 9.38
N ASN A 19 0.65 5.45 10.18
CA ASN A 19 1.79 4.63 9.73
C ASN A 19 1.47 3.13 9.68
N ASN A 20 0.38 2.70 10.34
CA ASN A 20 -0.06 1.30 10.43
C ASN A 20 -1.07 0.98 9.32
N LEU A 21 -0.66 1.20 8.07
CA LEU A 21 -1.51 0.99 6.90
C LEU A 21 -1.52 -0.49 6.48
N LYS A 22 -2.65 -0.92 5.93
CA LYS A 22 -2.97 -2.32 5.62
C LYS A 22 -3.13 -2.53 4.13
N SER A 23 -2.66 -3.66 3.62
CA SER A 23 -2.86 -4.08 2.22
C SER A 23 -3.86 -5.24 2.16
N GLY A 24 -4.70 -5.30 1.14
CA GLY A 24 -5.64 -6.40 0.93
C GLY A 24 -5.45 -7.08 -0.42
N ILE A 25 -5.41 -8.41 -0.45
CA ILE A 25 -5.36 -9.19 -1.70
C ILE A 25 -6.77 -9.34 -2.25
N VAL A 26 -6.97 -8.92 -3.49
CA VAL A 26 -8.27 -8.81 -4.17
C VAL A 26 -8.19 -9.48 -5.53
N GLY A 27 -9.30 -10.03 -6.00
CA GLY A 27 -9.41 -10.67 -7.30
C GLY A 27 -10.62 -11.58 -7.33
N LEU A 28 -10.98 -12.05 -8.52
CA LEU A 28 -12.06 -13.02 -8.68
C LEU A 28 -11.75 -14.33 -7.94
N ALA A 29 -12.73 -15.22 -7.79
CA ALA A 29 -12.44 -16.55 -7.26
C ALA A 29 -11.48 -17.32 -8.19
N ASN A 30 -10.69 -18.23 -7.61
CA ASN A 30 -9.78 -19.14 -8.33
C ASN A 30 -8.66 -18.46 -9.17
N VAL A 31 -8.26 -17.23 -8.84
CA VAL A 31 -7.13 -16.54 -9.51
C VAL A 31 -5.76 -16.76 -8.82
N GLY A 32 -5.73 -17.48 -7.69
CA GLY A 32 -4.52 -17.76 -6.89
C GLY A 32 -4.28 -16.84 -5.68
N LYS A 33 -5.32 -16.17 -5.16
CA LYS A 33 -5.21 -15.24 -4.00
C LYS A 33 -4.67 -15.92 -2.74
N SER A 34 -5.32 -16.99 -2.28
CA SER A 34 -4.94 -17.67 -1.05
C SER A 34 -3.57 -18.36 -1.17
N THR A 35 -3.23 -18.91 -2.33
CA THR A 35 -1.89 -19.44 -2.61
C THR A 35 -0.83 -18.34 -2.56
N LEU A 36 -1.12 -17.15 -3.11
CA LEU A 36 -0.22 -16.00 -3.00
C LEU A 36 -0.08 -15.53 -1.55
N PHE A 37 -1.17 -15.47 -0.79
CA PHE A 37 -1.14 -15.13 0.63
C PHE A 37 -0.23 -16.08 1.41
N GLN A 38 -0.38 -17.40 1.20
CA GLN A 38 0.47 -18.43 1.79
C GLN A 38 1.94 -18.26 1.40
N ALA A 39 2.21 -18.03 0.11
CA ALA A 39 3.58 -17.83 -0.38
C ALA A 39 4.25 -16.58 0.23
N ILE A 40 3.52 -15.47 0.32
CA ILE A 40 4.01 -14.21 0.90
C ILE A 40 4.25 -14.34 2.41
N THR A 41 3.35 -15.03 3.12
CA THR A 41 3.41 -15.17 4.57
C THR A 41 4.36 -16.29 5.02
N LYS A 42 4.84 -17.11 4.08
CA LYS A 42 5.53 -18.38 4.36
C LYS A 42 4.73 -19.28 5.32
N CYS A 43 3.40 -19.14 5.35
CA CYS A 43 2.51 -19.95 6.18
C CYS A 43 1.90 -21.08 5.35
N SER A 44 1.99 -22.32 5.85
CA SER A 44 1.35 -23.49 5.27
C SER A 44 -0.11 -23.57 5.73
N LEU A 45 -0.98 -22.77 5.14
CA LEU A 45 -2.43 -22.99 5.25
C LEU A 45 -2.83 -24.04 4.19
N GLY A 46 -3.79 -24.91 4.52
CA GLY A 46 -4.23 -25.99 3.63
C GLY A 46 -4.68 -25.48 2.26
N ASN A 47 -4.49 -26.30 1.22
CA ASN A 47 -4.77 -25.94 -0.18
C ASN A 47 -6.29 -25.82 -0.44
N PRO A 48 -6.86 -24.62 -0.68
CA PRO A 48 -8.30 -24.42 -0.86
C PRO A 48 -8.70 -24.35 -2.35
N ALA A 49 -7.95 -25.01 -3.25
CA ALA A 49 -8.05 -24.87 -4.70
C ALA A 49 -9.46 -25.05 -5.32
N ASN A 50 -10.38 -25.74 -4.64
CA ASN A 50 -11.70 -26.10 -5.19
C ASN A 50 -12.92 -25.58 -4.40
N PHE A 51 -12.73 -24.71 -3.42
CA PHE A 51 -13.84 -24.18 -2.60
C PHE A 51 -13.91 -22.64 -2.69
N PRO A 52 -14.81 -22.06 -3.52
CA PRO A 52 -14.89 -20.61 -3.77
C PRO A 52 -15.21 -19.74 -2.53
N TYR A 53 -15.48 -20.36 -1.38
CA TYR A 53 -16.01 -19.74 -0.16
C TYR A 53 -15.25 -20.12 1.12
N ALA A 54 -14.03 -20.67 1.00
CA ALA A 54 -13.30 -21.23 2.14
C ALA A 54 -12.90 -20.20 3.22
N THR A 55 -12.86 -18.89 2.89
CA THR A 55 -12.44 -17.83 3.82
C THR A 55 -13.64 -16.95 4.20
N ILE A 56 -14.18 -17.16 5.41
CA ILE A 56 -15.33 -16.40 5.93
C ILE A 56 -14.88 -15.11 6.65
N ASP A 57 -13.72 -15.12 7.30
CA ASP A 57 -13.11 -13.96 7.97
C ASP A 57 -11.72 -13.65 7.37
N PRO A 58 -11.37 -12.38 7.11
CA PRO A 58 -10.09 -12.03 6.49
C PRO A 58 -8.93 -12.30 7.45
N GLU A 59 -7.98 -13.12 7.00
CA GLU A 59 -6.79 -13.46 7.76
C GLU A 59 -5.76 -12.33 7.69
N GLU A 60 -5.28 -11.86 8.84
CA GLU A 60 -4.21 -10.86 8.94
C GLU A 60 -2.85 -11.54 9.08
N SER A 61 -1.88 -11.10 8.30
CA SER A 61 -0.48 -11.48 8.51
C SER A 61 0.47 -10.31 8.34
N ARG A 62 1.62 -10.38 9.03
CA ARG A 62 2.70 -9.39 8.98
C ARG A 62 3.88 -9.96 8.24
N VAL A 63 4.26 -9.30 7.16
CA VAL A 63 5.32 -9.74 6.27
C VAL A 63 6.52 -8.81 6.43
N ILE A 64 7.71 -9.38 6.51
CA ILE A 64 8.96 -8.61 6.58
C ILE A 64 9.15 -7.86 5.26
N VAL A 65 9.52 -6.59 5.35
CA VAL A 65 9.87 -5.76 4.19
C VAL A 65 11.34 -6.00 3.84
N PRO A 66 11.65 -6.53 2.65
CA PRO A 66 13.04 -6.67 2.21
C PRO A 66 13.68 -5.29 2.00
N ASP A 67 14.83 -5.05 2.62
CA ASP A 67 15.58 -3.80 2.51
C ASP A 67 17.08 -4.05 2.68
N GLU A 68 17.83 -4.03 1.57
CA GLU A 68 19.29 -4.24 1.59
C GLU A 68 20.04 -3.25 2.49
N ARG A 69 19.46 -2.06 2.72
CA ARG A 69 20.05 -1.05 3.60
C ARG A 69 20.01 -1.52 5.04
N TYR A 70 18.89 -2.10 5.45
CA TYR A 70 18.71 -2.68 6.76
C TYR A 70 19.68 -3.85 6.99
N ASP A 71 19.82 -4.74 5.99
CA ASP A 71 20.73 -5.89 6.06
C ASP A 71 22.19 -5.42 6.20
N TRP A 72 22.59 -4.42 5.42
CA TRP A 72 23.93 -3.83 5.52
C TRP A 72 24.19 -3.20 6.89
N LEU A 73 23.21 -2.48 7.46
CA LEU A 73 23.32 -1.93 8.81
C LEU A 73 23.45 -3.04 9.85
N CYS A 74 22.66 -4.11 9.74
CA CYS A 74 22.77 -5.25 10.66
C CYS A 74 24.14 -5.93 10.57
N GLN A 75 24.72 -6.06 9.36
CA GLN A 75 26.07 -6.60 9.17
C GLN A 75 27.13 -5.69 9.79
N LYS A 76 27.00 -4.38 9.59
CA LYS A 76 27.98 -3.39 10.08
C LYS A 76 28.01 -3.27 11.60
N TYR A 77 26.85 -3.14 12.24
CA TYR A 77 26.79 -2.92 13.70
C TYR A 77 26.74 -4.21 14.51
N ASN A 78 26.47 -5.35 13.86
CA ASN A 78 26.28 -6.66 14.47
C ASN A 78 25.47 -6.59 15.79
N PRO A 79 24.23 -6.06 15.75
CA PRO A 79 23.47 -5.79 16.97
C PRO A 79 22.96 -7.07 17.63
N LYS A 80 22.67 -7.00 18.92
CA LYS A 80 21.99 -8.08 19.65
C LYS A 80 20.54 -8.28 19.18
N SER A 81 19.85 -7.19 18.86
CA SER A 81 18.47 -7.17 18.37
C SER A 81 18.41 -6.66 16.93
N ARG A 82 17.70 -7.39 16.07
CA ARG A 82 17.47 -7.05 14.66
C ARG A 82 15.96 -6.97 14.42
N VAL A 83 15.44 -5.74 14.26
CA VAL A 83 14.00 -5.51 14.06
C VAL A 83 13.72 -4.88 12.68
N PRO A 84 13.31 -5.67 11.67
CA PRO A 84 12.96 -5.14 10.36
C PRO A 84 11.59 -4.45 10.36
N ALA A 85 11.27 -3.74 9.28
CA ALA A 85 9.92 -3.23 9.07
C ALA A 85 8.97 -4.34 8.61
N HIS A 86 7.69 -4.18 8.94
CA HIS A 86 6.64 -5.09 8.52
C HIS A 86 5.59 -4.38 7.67
N LEU A 87 4.97 -5.13 6.77
CA LEU A 87 3.77 -4.76 6.05
C LEU A 87 2.63 -5.68 6.49
N THR A 88 1.48 -5.10 6.86
CA THR A 88 0.28 -5.87 7.19
C THR A 88 -0.51 -6.18 5.92
N ILE A 89 -0.81 -7.46 5.69
CA ILE A 89 -1.56 -7.95 4.54
C ILE A 89 -2.78 -8.75 5.03
N TYR A 90 -3.91 -8.55 4.36
CA TYR A 90 -5.14 -9.32 4.55
C TYR A 90 -5.43 -10.17 3.31
N ASP A 91 -5.77 -11.45 3.51
CA ASP A 91 -6.45 -12.23 2.47
C ASP A 91 -7.93 -11.84 2.46
N ILE A 92 -8.42 -11.32 1.33
CA ILE A 92 -9.83 -10.97 1.17
C ILE A 92 -10.45 -12.03 0.26
N ALA A 93 -11.61 -12.56 0.67
CA ALA A 93 -12.35 -13.62 -0.03
C ALA A 93 -12.56 -13.34 -1.53
N GLY A 94 -12.89 -14.33 -2.36
CA GLY A 94 -13.11 -14.09 -3.79
C GLY A 94 -14.29 -13.16 -4.09
N LEU A 95 -14.08 -12.19 -4.98
CA LEU A 95 -15.19 -11.41 -5.55
C LEU A 95 -15.92 -12.25 -6.61
N THR A 96 -17.26 -12.19 -6.61
CA THR A 96 -18.12 -12.64 -7.71
C THR A 96 -18.89 -11.44 -8.27
N ARG A 97 -19.29 -11.51 -9.54
CA ARG A 97 -20.13 -10.49 -10.17
C ARG A 97 -21.44 -10.30 -9.39
N GLY A 98 -21.93 -9.06 -9.32
CA GLY A 98 -23.16 -8.68 -8.61
C GLY A 98 -22.97 -8.36 -7.13
N ALA A 99 -21.73 -8.23 -6.66
CA ALA A 99 -21.41 -8.01 -5.25
C ALA A 99 -22.01 -6.71 -4.69
N SER A 100 -22.08 -5.65 -5.50
CA SER A 100 -22.69 -4.37 -5.14
C SER A 100 -24.22 -4.45 -4.99
N THR A 101 -24.88 -5.32 -5.77
CA THR A 101 -26.36 -5.47 -5.77
C THR A 101 -26.91 -6.33 -4.64
N GLY A 102 -26.05 -6.87 -3.76
CA GLY A 102 -26.46 -7.64 -2.59
C GLY A 102 -26.80 -9.11 -2.84
N ALA A 103 -26.55 -9.63 -4.05
CA ALA A 103 -26.63 -11.06 -4.31
C ALA A 103 -25.38 -11.77 -3.74
N GLY A 104 -25.52 -12.47 -2.61
CA GLY A 104 -24.49 -13.34 -2.02
C GLY A 104 -23.48 -12.65 -1.08
N LEU A 105 -22.28 -13.24 -0.94
CA LEU A 105 -21.20 -12.82 -0.03
C LEU A 105 -20.50 -11.49 -0.42
N GLY A 106 -20.91 -10.86 -1.51
CA GLY A 106 -20.23 -9.68 -2.08
C GLY A 106 -20.24 -8.42 -1.20
N ASN A 107 -21.29 -8.20 -0.39
CA ASN A 107 -21.30 -7.06 0.54
C ASN A 107 -20.28 -7.22 1.68
N ALA A 108 -20.07 -8.45 2.16
CA ALA A 108 -19.05 -8.74 3.18
C ALA A 108 -17.64 -8.46 2.62
N PHE A 109 -17.38 -8.90 1.39
CA PHE A 109 -16.15 -8.64 0.65
C PHE A 109 -15.81 -7.14 0.54
N LEU A 110 -16.78 -6.32 0.10
CA LEU A 110 -16.57 -4.87 -0.03
C LEU A 110 -16.33 -4.19 1.33
N SER A 111 -16.90 -4.73 2.41
CA SER A 111 -16.64 -4.23 3.76
C SER A 111 -15.20 -4.51 4.22
N HIS A 112 -14.65 -5.68 3.87
CA HIS A 112 -13.25 -6.02 4.12
C HIS A 112 -12.27 -5.19 3.29
N ILE A 113 -12.57 -4.91 2.00
CA ILE A 113 -11.76 -3.96 1.22
C ILE A 113 -11.79 -2.57 1.88
N ARG A 114 -12.94 -2.14 2.40
CA ARG A 114 -13.02 -0.85 3.09
C ARG A 114 -12.05 -0.79 4.27
N ALA A 115 -11.81 -1.89 4.98
CA ALA A 115 -10.92 -1.98 6.14
C ALA A 115 -9.42 -1.85 5.79
N VAL A 116 -8.99 -2.11 4.56
CA VAL A 116 -7.59 -1.96 4.12
C VAL A 116 -7.32 -0.58 3.49
N ASP A 117 -6.07 -0.27 3.19
CA ASP A 117 -5.62 1.02 2.66
C ASP A 117 -5.03 0.93 1.25
N ALA A 118 -4.58 -0.24 0.81
CA ALA A 118 -4.16 -0.54 -0.56
C ALA A 118 -4.69 -1.89 -1.05
N ILE A 119 -4.80 -2.04 -2.37
CA ILE A 119 -5.34 -3.24 -3.02
C ILE A 119 -4.25 -3.94 -3.84
N PHE A 120 -4.16 -5.26 -3.67
CA PHE A 120 -3.32 -6.18 -4.44
C PHE A 120 -4.20 -6.99 -5.35
N GLN A 121 -4.43 -6.46 -6.55
CA GLN A 121 -5.38 -7.05 -7.48
C GLN A 121 -4.71 -8.16 -8.28
N VAL A 122 -5.01 -9.40 -7.93
CA VAL A 122 -4.56 -10.60 -8.64
C VAL A 122 -5.44 -10.82 -9.86
N VAL A 123 -4.79 -10.87 -11.03
CA VAL A 123 -5.44 -11.05 -12.34
C VAL A 123 -4.97 -12.39 -12.90
N ARG A 124 -5.90 -13.32 -13.16
CA ARG A 124 -5.57 -14.62 -13.74
C ARG A 124 -5.20 -14.46 -15.21
N CYS A 125 -4.05 -14.97 -15.63
CA CYS A 125 -3.56 -14.92 -17.01
C CYS A 125 -2.96 -16.26 -17.46
N PHE A 126 -3.38 -17.35 -16.82
CA PHE A 126 -3.03 -18.72 -17.17
C PHE A 126 -4.29 -19.51 -17.51
N ASP A 127 -4.19 -20.35 -18.53
CA ASP A 127 -5.21 -21.35 -18.83
C ASP A 127 -4.85 -22.63 -18.07
N ASP A 128 -5.82 -23.19 -17.35
CA ASP A 128 -5.71 -24.49 -16.69
C ASP A 128 -7.06 -25.17 -16.80
N ALA A 129 -7.08 -26.38 -17.36
CA ALA A 129 -8.30 -27.14 -17.61
C ALA A 129 -8.97 -27.63 -16.32
N GLU A 130 -8.21 -27.73 -15.22
CA GLU A 130 -8.72 -28.19 -13.92
C GLU A 130 -9.32 -27.03 -13.10
N ILE A 131 -9.00 -25.77 -13.45
CA ILE A 131 -9.41 -24.60 -12.67
C ILE A 131 -10.53 -23.83 -13.39
N ILE A 132 -11.76 -24.01 -12.91
CA ILE A 132 -12.95 -23.35 -13.45
C ILE A 132 -12.89 -21.84 -13.20
N HIS A 133 -13.09 -21.06 -14.26
CA HIS A 133 -13.28 -19.62 -14.17
C HIS A 133 -14.74 -19.30 -13.84
N VAL A 134 -14.99 -18.40 -12.88
CA VAL A 134 -16.37 -18.03 -12.45
C VAL A 134 -17.23 -17.55 -13.61
N GLU A 135 -16.60 -16.88 -14.57
CA GLU A 135 -17.23 -16.31 -15.75
C GLU A 135 -17.13 -17.21 -17.01
N GLY A 136 -16.75 -18.47 -16.84
CA GLY A 136 -16.59 -19.43 -17.94
C GLY A 136 -15.18 -19.45 -18.52
N ASP A 137 -14.86 -18.53 -19.42
CA ASP A 137 -13.55 -18.42 -20.09
C ASP A 137 -12.59 -17.47 -19.36
N VAL A 138 -11.28 -17.65 -19.55
CA VAL A 138 -10.25 -16.77 -18.99
C VAL A 138 -10.14 -15.50 -19.82
N ASN A 139 -10.68 -14.39 -19.29
CA ASN A 139 -10.61 -13.07 -19.92
C ASN A 139 -10.17 -11.99 -18.90
N PRO A 140 -8.87 -11.71 -18.82
CA PRO A 140 -8.31 -10.80 -17.81
C PRO A 140 -8.84 -9.36 -17.89
N VAL A 141 -9.16 -8.88 -19.09
CA VAL A 141 -9.67 -7.52 -19.30
C VAL A 141 -11.09 -7.40 -18.73
N ARG A 142 -11.95 -8.37 -19.04
CA ARG A 142 -13.29 -8.45 -18.45
C ARG A 142 -13.21 -8.50 -16.92
N ASP A 143 -12.28 -9.27 -16.37
CA ASP A 143 -12.17 -9.44 -14.92
C ASP A 143 -11.68 -8.15 -14.23
N LEU A 144 -10.80 -7.40 -14.89
CA LEU A 144 -10.38 -6.05 -14.47
C LEU A 144 -11.56 -5.08 -14.45
N ASP A 145 -12.38 -5.08 -15.52
CA ASP A 145 -13.58 -4.24 -15.64
C ASP A 145 -14.61 -4.56 -14.55
N ILE A 146 -14.91 -5.85 -14.33
CA ILE A 146 -15.87 -6.30 -13.30
C ILE A 146 -15.46 -5.74 -11.93
N ILE A 147 -14.19 -5.92 -11.54
CA ILE A 147 -13.74 -5.43 -10.23
C ILE A 147 -13.83 -3.90 -10.16
N ALA A 148 -13.36 -3.20 -11.19
CA ALA A 148 -13.35 -1.73 -11.19
C ALA A 148 -14.78 -1.15 -11.14
N GLU A 149 -15.72 -1.72 -11.90
CA GLU A 149 -17.12 -1.33 -11.89
C GLU A 149 -17.79 -1.59 -10.54
N GLU A 150 -17.60 -2.77 -9.94
CA GLU A 150 -18.19 -3.12 -8.63
C GLU A 150 -17.72 -2.19 -7.52
N LEU A 151 -16.42 -1.82 -7.51
CA LEU A 151 -15.88 -0.85 -6.55
C LEU A 151 -16.50 0.54 -6.76
N ARG A 152 -16.62 1.00 -8.01
CA ARG A 152 -17.23 2.31 -8.33
C ARG A 152 -18.72 2.35 -7.99
N LEU A 153 -19.48 1.32 -8.35
CA LEU A 153 -20.91 1.24 -8.04
C LEU A 153 -21.15 1.33 -6.54
N LYS A 154 -20.32 0.66 -5.73
CA LYS A 154 -20.44 0.76 -4.27
C LYS A 154 -20.07 2.12 -3.72
N ASP A 155 -19.05 2.76 -4.29
CA ASP A 155 -18.72 4.14 -3.94
C ASP A 155 -19.83 5.12 -4.33
N ILE A 156 -20.48 4.95 -5.50
CA ILE A 156 -21.62 5.78 -5.92
C ILE A 156 -22.74 5.67 -4.88
N GLU A 157 -23.15 4.46 -4.50
CA GLU A 157 -24.20 4.25 -3.49
C GLU A 157 -23.85 4.93 -2.15
N PHE A 158 -22.59 4.83 -1.74
CA PHE A 158 -22.11 5.44 -0.50
C PHE A 158 -22.08 6.97 -0.56
N VAL A 159 -21.59 7.52 -1.67
CA VAL A 159 -21.47 8.96 -1.89
C VAL A 159 -22.86 9.61 -2.04
N GLU A 160 -23.83 8.94 -2.66
CA GLU A 160 -25.22 9.42 -2.74
C GLU A 160 -25.84 9.59 -1.34
N LYS A 161 -25.65 8.59 -0.46
CA LYS A 161 -26.09 8.67 0.94
C LYS A 161 -25.35 9.78 1.71
N ALA A 162 -24.05 9.94 1.48
CA ALA A 162 -23.26 11.01 2.10
C ALA A 162 -23.73 12.40 1.63
N LEU A 163 -24.04 12.56 0.34
CA LEU A 163 -24.54 13.79 -0.25
C LEU A 163 -25.91 14.16 0.31
N GLU A 164 -26.83 13.20 0.43
CA GLU A 164 -28.15 13.43 1.04
C GLU A 164 -28.04 13.94 2.48
N ASN A 165 -27.15 13.34 3.26
CA ASN A 165 -26.87 13.76 4.64
C ASN A 165 -26.22 15.14 4.70
N SER A 166 -25.34 15.47 3.75
CA SER A 166 -24.73 16.79 3.66
C SER A 166 -25.77 17.88 3.33
N LYS A 167 -26.63 17.62 2.32
CA LYS A 167 -27.74 18.50 1.92
C LYS A 167 -28.70 18.82 3.07
N LYS A 168 -28.96 17.86 3.97
CA LYS A 168 -29.77 18.09 5.18
C LYS A 168 -29.12 19.09 6.13
N LYS A 169 -27.79 19.07 6.27
CA LYS A 169 -27.04 19.98 7.16
C LYS A 169 -26.94 21.40 6.60
N THR A 170 -26.82 21.55 5.28
CA THR A 170 -26.64 22.85 4.62
C THR A 170 -27.93 23.60 4.32
N ARG A 171 -29.08 22.89 4.36
CA ARG A 171 -30.42 23.46 4.13
C ARG A 171 -30.88 24.43 5.23
N LEU A 172 -30.36 24.30 6.45
CA LEU A 172 -30.57 25.28 7.52
C LEU A 172 -29.79 26.56 7.15
N GLY A 173 -30.50 27.58 6.67
CA GLY A 173 -29.89 28.85 6.24
C GLY A 173 -29.07 29.53 7.35
N GLY A 174 -28.05 30.31 6.97
CA GLY A 174 -27.17 31.01 7.90
C GLY A 174 -25.88 31.54 7.24
N GLN A 175 -25.08 32.31 7.99
CA GLN A 175 -23.79 32.86 7.53
C GLN A 175 -22.60 32.40 8.40
N SER A 176 -22.78 31.42 9.27
CA SER A 176 -21.71 30.92 10.14
C SER A 176 -20.58 30.30 9.32
N LEU A 177 -19.35 30.36 9.86
CA LEU A 177 -18.15 29.76 9.28
C LEU A 177 -18.33 28.24 9.07
N GLU A 178 -18.99 27.56 10.00
CA GLU A 178 -19.28 26.12 9.91
C GLU A 178 -20.21 25.80 8.74
N LEU A 179 -21.23 26.62 8.48
CA LEU A 179 -22.14 26.39 7.37
C LEU A 179 -21.45 26.63 6.02
N LYS A 180 -20.54 27.59 5.93
CA LYS A 180 -19.71 27.79 4.73
C LYS A 180 -18.84 26.56 4.46
N LYS A 181 -18.18 26.02 5.49
CA LYS A 181 -17.41 24.78 5.37
C LYS A 181 -18.28 23.60 4.93
N ALA A 182 -19.45 23.42 5.56
CA ALA A 182 -20.37 22.34 5.18
C ALA A 182 -20.84 22.43 3.72
N LYS A 183 -21.01 23.63 3.18
CA LYS A 183 -21.33 23.84 1.75
C LYS A 183 -20.14 23.53 0.82
N GLU A 184 -18.91 23.87 1.23
CA GLU A 184 -17.70 23.48 0.48
C GLU A 184 -17.53 21.95 0.47
N ASP A 185 -17.76 21.29 1.60
CA ASP A 185 -17.72 19.83 1.72
C ASP A 185 -18.81 19.19 0.84
N GLU A 186 -20.05 19.72 0.85
CA GLU A 186 -21.13 19.27 -0.03
C GLU A 186 -20.75 19.37 -1.52
N ALA A 187 -20.21 20.51 -1.95
CA ALA A 187 -19.78 20.71 -3.34
C ALA A 187 -18.69 19.71 -3.75
N THR A 188 -17.78 19.39 -2.82
CA THR A 188 -16.76 18.36 -3.03
C THR A 188 -17.39 16.97 -3.20
N ILE A 189 -18.34 16.61 -2.33
CA ILE A 189 -19.05 15.31 -2.40
C ILE A 189 -19.81 15.20 -3.72
N GLU A 190 -20.47 16.27 -4.17
CA GLU A 190 -21.19 16.30 -5.45
C GLU A 190 -20.24 16.15 -6.66
N LYS A 191 -19.09 16.82 -6.62
CA LYS A 191 -18.02 16.66 -7.63
C LYS A 191 -17.49 15.22 -7.68
N VAL A 192 -17.28 14.59 -6.53
CA VAL A 192 -16.84 13.18 -6.43
C VAL A 192 -17.90 12.24 -7.00
N LEU A 193 -19.18 12.48 -6.72
CA LEU A 193 -20.27 11.69 -7.27
C LEU A 193 -20.32 11.76 -8.80
N ALA A 194 -20.19 12.96 -9.35
CA ALA A 194 -20.15 13.17 -10.80
C ALA A 194 -18.94 12.45 -11.43
N TRP A 195 -17.76 12.52 -10.80
CA TRP A 195 -16.56 11.82 -11.24
C TRP A 195 -16.73 10.30 -11.30
N LEU A 196 -17.33 9.72 -10.27
CA LEU A 196 -17.62 8.29 -10.22
C LEU A 196 -18.65 7.86 -11.29
N LYS A 197 -19.70 8.66 -11.50
CA LYS A 197 -20.72 8.40 -12.53
C LYS A 197 -20.19 8.50 -13.96
N ASP A 198 -19.09 9.22 -14.16
CA ASP A 198 -18.34 9.26 -15.43
C ASP A 198 -17.39 8.05 -15.61
N GLY A 199 -17.50 7.02 -14.74
CA GLY A 199 -16.73 5.79 -14.84
C GLY A 199 -15.29 5.89 -14.35
N LYS A 200 -14.93 6.96 -13.62
CA LYS A 200 -13.54 7.23 -13.21
C LYS A 200 -13.31 6.94 -11.74
N ASP A 201 -12.18 6.29 -11.45
CA ASP A 201 -11.76 6.01 -10.08
C ASP A 201 -11.31 7.29 -9.36
N VAL A 202 -11.67 7.45 -8.08
CA VAL A 202 -11.36 8.66 -7.31
C VAL A 202 -9.85 8.90 -7.19
N ARG A 203 -9.03 7.84 -7.11
CA ARG A 203 -7.55 7.97 -7.07
C ARG A 203 -6.93 8.63 -8.31
N LYS A 204 -7.68 8.69 -9.43
CA LYS A 204 -7.23 9.29 -10.70
C LYS A 204 -7.68 10.75 -10.87
N GLY A 205 -8.53 11.26 -9.97
CA GLY A 205 -8.98 12.64 -10.02
C GLY A 205 -7.88 13.62 -9.60
N THR A 206 -8.00 14.87 -10.08
CA THR A 206 -7.19 15.99 -9.59
C THR A 206 -7.98 16.74 -8.53
N TRP A 207 -7.52 16.63 -7.29
CA TRP A 207 -8.19 17.17 -6.11
C TRP A 207 -7.30 18.20 -5.42
N THR A 208 -7.90 19.29 -4.96
CA THR A 208 -7.20 20.27 -4.10
C THR A 208 -6.95 19.68 -2.70
N PRO A 209 -6.00 20.18 -1.91
CA PRO A 209 -5.74 19.69 -0.55
C PRO A 209 -7.00 19.64 0.33
N LYS A 210 -7.85 20.66 0.26
CA LYS A 210 -9.14 20.70 0.97
C LYS A 210 -10.11 19.62 0.48
N GLU A 211 -10.18 19.40 -0.83
CA GLU A 211 -11.03 18.34 -1.39
C GLU A 211 -10.55 16.95 -0.93
N VAL A 212 -9.23 16.73 -0.87
CA VAL A 212 -8.64 15.47 -0.37
C VAL A 212 -9.01 15.22 1.09
N GLU A 213 -9.00 16.25 1.95
CA GLU A 213 -9.44 16.13 3.34
C GLU A 213 -10.89 15.61 3.43
N VAL A 214 -11.79 16.15 2.61
CA VAL A 214 -13.20 15.71 2.55
C VAL A 214 -13.28 14.27 2.03
N ILE A 215 -12.60 13.96 0.93
CA ILE A 215 -12.60 12.61 0.33
C ILE A 215 -12.08 11.57 1.32
N ASN A 216 -11.05 11.89 2.10
CA ASN A 216 -10.49 10.98 3.10
C ASN A 216 -11.50 10.60 4.20
N THR A 217 -12.50 11.44 4.49
CA THR A 217 -13.57 11.10 5.45
C THR A 217 -14.53 10.03 4.91
N LEU A 218 -14.65 9.91 3.58
CA LEU A 218 -15.58 8.98 2.93
C LEU A 218 -15.03 7.55 2.84
N LEU A 219 -13.72 7.36 3.00
CA LEU A 219 -13.03 6.07 2.94
C LEU A 219 -13.43 5.23 1.70
N LEU A 220 -13.47 5.89 0.54
CA LEU A 220 -13.91 5.30 -0.72
C LEU A 220 -12.98 4.17 -1.18
N LEU A 221 -13.56 3.18 -1.86
CA LEU A 221 -12.84 2.01 -2.36
C LEU A 221 -11.93 2.38 -3.53
N SER A 222 -12.45 3.15 -4.49
CA SER A 222 -11.75 3.65 -5.67
C SER A 222 -10.70 4.74 -5.37
N ALA A 223 -10.63 5.23 -4.13
CA ALA A 223 -9.58 6.12 -3.65
C ALA A 223 -8.30 5.38 -3.23
N LYS A 224 -8.39 4.06 -3.00
CA LYS A 224 -7.25 3.25 -2.56
C LYS A 224 -6.28 3.03 -3.73
N PRO A 225 -4.95 3.13 -3.52
CA PRO A 225 -3.97 2.72 -4.52
C PRO A 225 -4.08 1.22 -4.81
N VAL A 226 -3.83 0.84 -6.06
CA VAL A 226 -3.89 -0.55 -6.54
C VAL A 226 -2.54 -0.94 -7.13
N VAL A 227 -2.10 -2.16 -6.83
CA VAL A 227 -1.00 -2.83 -7.52
C VAL A 227 -1.56 -4.07 -8.19
N TYR A 228 -1.35 -4.19 -9.50
CA TYR A 228 -1.86 -5.28 -10.30
C TYR A 228 -0.83 -6.41 -10.38
N LEU A 229 -1.22 -7.59 -9.94
CA LEU A 229 -0.42 -8.81 -9.96
C LEU A 229 -0.95 -9.72 -11.07
N VAL A 230 -0.23 -9.78 -12.19
CA VAL A 230 -0.63 -10.60 -13.34
C VAL A 230 -0.11 -12.02 -13.14
N ASN A 231 -1.00 -12.92 -12.73
CA ASN A 231 -0.66 -14.30 -12.44
C ASN A 231 -0.55 -15.12 -13.74
N LEU A 232 0.67 -15.51 -14.06
CA LEU A 232 1.06 -16.30 -15.24
C LEU A 232 1.36 -17.74 -14.85
N SER A 233 1.32 -18.63 -15.84
CA SER A 233 1.92 -19.95 -15.68
C SER A 233 3.44 -19.81 -15.52
N GLU A 234 4.07 -20.79 -14.87
CA GLU A 234 5.53 -20.79 -14.69
C GLU A 234 6.28 -20.69 -16.03
N LYS A 235 5.77 -21.38 -17.05
CA LYS A 235 6.31 -21.34 -18.42
C LYS A 235 6.25 -19.92 -19.01
N ASP A 236 5.14 -19.22 -18.83
CA ASP A 236 4.91 -17.88 -19.37
C ASP A 236 5.71 -16.81 -18.64
N TYR A 237 5.84 -16.95 -17.32
CA TYR A 237 6.68 -16.13 -16.48
C TYR A 237 8.16 -16.27 -16.87
N THR A 238 8.64 -17.51 -16.99
CA THR A 238 10.04 -17.81 -17.37
C THR A 238 10.40 -17.25 -18.74
N ARG A 239 9.54 -17.46 -19.75
CA ARG A 239 9.78 -16.94 -21.11
C ARG A 239 9.48 -15.45 -21.27
N LYS A 240 8.96 -14.78 -20.22
CA LYS A 240 8.53 -13.37 -20.20
C LYS A 240 7.55 -13.01 -21.33
N LYS A 241 6.66 -13.95 -21.70
CA LYS A 241 5.65 -13.77 -22.76
C LYS A 241 4.36 -14.48 -22.40
N ASN A 242 3.23 -13.80 -22.61
CA ASN A 242 1.89 -14.33 -22.44
C ASN A 242 0.92 -13.61 -23.39
N LYS A 243 -0.11 -14.32 -23.85
CA LYS A 243 -1.08 -13.84 -24.86
C LYS A 243 -1.96 -12.68 -24.37
N HIS A 244 -2.14 -12.55 -23.05
CA HIS A 244 -3.01 -11.53 -22.45
C HIS A 244 -2.27 -10.24 -22.05
N LEU A 245 -0.95 -10.29 -21.86
CA LEU A 245 -0.16 -9.13 -21.42
C LEU A 245 -0.35 -7.87 -22.29
N PRO A 246 -0.39 -7.94 -23.64
CA PRO A 246 -0.62 -6.76 -24.46
C PRO A 246 -1.98 -6.10 -24.20
N LYS A 247 -3.04 -6.91 -24.08
CA LYS A 247 -4.41 -6.42 -23.82
C LYS A 247 -4.54 -5.77 -22.44
N ILE A 248 -3.87 -6.34 -21.43
CA ILE A 248 -3.82 -5.75 -20.08
C ILE A 248 -3.05 -4.43 -20.11
N ALA A 249 -1.93 -4.37 -20.83
CA ALA A 249 -1.16 -3.14 -20.94
C ALA A 249 -1.95 -2.01 -21.62
N GLU A 250 -2.80 -2.33 -22.60
CA GLU A 250 -3.73 -1.38 -23.23
C GLU A 250 -4.79 -0.91 -22.24
N TRP A 251 -5.49 -1.84 -21.58
CA TRP A 251 -6.48 -1.52 -20.55
C TRP A 251 -5.91 -0.63 -19.44
N MET A 252 -4.69 -0.94 -18.98
CA MET A 252 -3.99 -0.18 -17.94
C MET A 252 -3.68 1.26 -18.37
N LYS A 253 -3.38 1.51 -19.65
CA LYS A 253 -3.14 2.87 -20.14
C LYS A 253 -4.40 3.73 -20.09
N GLU A 254 -5.55 3.14 -20.35
CA GLU A 254 -6.83 3.84 -20.40
C GLU A 254 -7.42 4.06 -18.99
N HIS A 255 -7.40 3.03 -18.14
CA HIS A 255 -8.16 3.02 -16.88
C HIS A 255 -7.30 3.21 -15.63
N ALA A 256 -6.03 2.78 -15.68
CA ALA A 256 -5.18 2.66 -14.50
C ALA A 256 -3.79 3.28 -14.71
N ALA A 257 -3.69 4.32 -15.55
CA ALA A 257 -2.41 4.94 -15.90
C ALA A 257 -1.60 5.31 -14.64
N GLY A 258 -0.35 4.87 -14.61
CA GLY A 258 0.57 5.08 -13.48
C GLY A 258 0.48 4.06 -12.34
N ASP A 259 -0.52 3.18 -12.32
CA ASP A 259 -0.58 2.11 -11.31
C ASP A 259 0.44 1.00 -11.63
N PRO A 260 1.15 0.44 -10.62
CA PRO A 260 2.13 -0.62 -10.86
C PRO A 260 1.48 -1.91 -11.37
N ILE A 261 2.12 -2.52 -12.36
CA ILE A 261 1.79 -3.85 -12.89
C ILE A 261 3.00 -4.77 -12.77
N LEU A 262 2.82 -5.91 -12.12
CA LEU A 262 3.86 -6.89 -11.84
C LEU A 262 3.42 -8.27 -12.33
N PRO A 263 4.09 -8.84 -13.36
CA PRO A 263 3.95 -10.25 -13.67
C PRO A 263 4.47 -11.10 -12.51
N ILE A 264 3.75 -12.17 -12.19
CA ILE A 264 4.13 -13.16 -11.18
C ILE A 264 3.69 -14.54 -11.67
N SER A 265 4.37 -15.60 -11.26
CA SER A 265 3.81 -16.95 -11.31
C SER A 265 3.59 -17.42 -9.88
N ILE A 266 2.33 -17.43 -9.44
CA ILE A 266 2.01 -17.82 -8.05
C ILE A 266 2.38 -19.30 -7.81
N SER A 267 2.23 -20.16 -8.83
CA SER A 267 2.66 -21.55 -8.76
C SER A 267 4.18 -21.69 -8.58
N PHE A 268 4.96 -20.81 -9.22
CA PHE A 268 6.41 -20.79 -9.05
C PHE A 268 6.79 -20.33 -7.64
N GLU A 269 6.19 -19.26 -7.13
CA GLU A 269 6.44 -18.78 -5.77
C GLU A 269 6.07 -19.84 -4.71
N GLU A 270 4.93 -20.52 -4.89
CA GLU A 270 4.53 -21.64 -4.02
C GLU A 270 5.55 -22.79 -4.06
N ARG A 271 6.13 -23.07 -5.23
CA ARG A 271 7.18 -24.09 -5.35
C ARG A 271 8.44 -23.67 -4.61
N LEU A 272 8.84 -22.39 -4.71
CA LEU A 272 10.00 -21.85 -4.00
C LEU A 272 9.84 -21.89 -2.48
N THR A 273 8.63 -21.72 -1.93
CA THR A 273 8.43 -21.76 -0.47
C THR A 273 8.63 -23.15 0.14
N ARG A 274 8.65 -24.21 -0.67
CA ARG A 274 8.90 -25.59 -0.24
C ARG A 274 10.40 -25.95 -0.25
N LEU A 275 11.24 -25.08 -0.78
CA LEU A 275 12.68 -25.25 -0.87
C LEU A 275 13.39 -24.49 0.27
N SER A 276 14.61 -24.90 0.59
CA SER A 276 15.50 -24.08 1.41
C SER A 276 15.92 -22.80 0.66
N GLU A 277 16.45 -21.80 1.38
CA GLU A 277 16.89 -20.54 0.75
C GLU A 277 18.01 -20.76 -0.29
N GLU A 278 18.91 -21.72 -0.04
CA GLU A 278 19.99 -22.08 -0.96
C GLU A 278 19.46 -22.76 -2.23
N GLU A 279 18.56 -23.74 -2.07
CA GLU A 279 17.93 -24.44 -3.20
C GLU A 279 17.04 -23.50 -4.04
N ALA A 280 16.29 -22.61 -3.39
CA ALA A 280 15.48 -21.62 -4.07
C ALA A 280 16.35 -20.65 -4.90
N ALA A 281 17.51 -20.25 -4.37
CA ALA A 281 18.47 -19.41 -5.09
C ALA A 281 19.10 -20.14 -6.29
N GLU A 282 19.44 -21.41 -6.14
CA GLU A 282 19.96 -22.24 -7.24
C GLU A 282 18.92 -22.43 -8.34
N GLU A 283 17.66 -22.71 -7.98
CA GLU A 283 16.57 -22.87 -8.92
C GLU A 283 16.28 -21.57 -9.71
N CYS A 284 16.25 -20.43 -9.02
CA CYS A 284 16.16 -19.10 -9.63
C CYS A 284 17.28 -18.87 -10.65
N LYS A 285 18.53 -19.19 -10.26
CA LYS A 285 19.71 -19.07 -11.13
C LYS A 285 19.63 -19.98 -12.35
N ARG A 286 19.15 -21.22 -12.18
CA ARG A 286 19.00 -22.21 -13.24
C ARG A 286 17.98 -21.78 -14.29
N LEU A 287 16.86 -21.20 -13.84
CA LEU A 287 15.77 -20.73 -14.71
C LEU A 287 15.98 -19.32 -15.26
N GLY A 288 16.97 -18.58 -14.73
CA GLY A 288 17.24 -17.19 -15.13
C GLY A 288 16.13 -16.21 -14.72
N ILE A 289 15.42 -16.52 -13.63
CA ILE A 289 14.34 -15.71 -13.06
C ILE A 289 14.53 -15.57 -11.56
N GLU A 290 13.97 -14.53 -10.98
CA GLU A 290 13.98 -14.28 -9.53
C GLU A 290 12.56 -14.36 -8.98
N SER A 291 12.44 -14.59 -7.66
CA SER A 291 11.17 -14.44 -6.95
C SER A 291 10.65 -13.01 -7.09
N ALA A 292 9.37 -12.88 -7.42
CA ALA A 292 8.67 -11.61 -7.51
C ALA A 292 8.26 -11.08 -6.13
N LEU A 293 8.21 -11.91 -5.08
CA LEU A 293 7.67 -11.53 -3.77
C LEU A 293 8.39 -10.31 -3.16
N PRO A 294 9.73 -10.21 -3.15
CA PRO A 294 10.41 -9.03 -2.59
C PRO A 294 10.04 -7.74 -3.31
N LYS A 295 9.97 -7.79 -4.64
CA LYS A 295 9.58 -6.64 -5.47
C LYS A 295 8.11 -6.26 -5.27
N ILE A 296 7.24 -7.26 -5.09
CA ILE A 296 5.83 -7.03 -4.78
C ILE A 296 5.70 -6.31 -3.43
N ILE A 297 6.31 -6.83 -2.36
CA ILE A 297 6.27 -6.26 -1.00
C ILE A 297 6.74 -4.79 -0.99
N THR A 298 7.88 -4.51 -1.63
CA THR A 298 8.45 -3.16 -1.72
C THR A 298 7.59 -2.23 -2.57
N THR A 299 7.00 -2.71 -3.67
CA THR A 299 6.04 -1.95 -4.47
C THR A 299 4.78 -1.63 -3.67
N MET A 300 4.30 -2.55 -2.83
CA MET A 300 3.15 -2.32 -1.95
C MET A 300 3.40 -1.17 -0.98
N ARG A 301 4.55 -1.25 -0.30
CA ARG A 301 4.97 -0.25 0.69
C ARG A 301 5.05 1.13 0.05
N LYS A 302 5.60 1.21 -1.15
CA LYS A 302 5.66 2.46 -1.93
C LYS A 302 4.28 2.97 -2.31
N ALA A 303 3.35 2.11 -2.74
CA ALA A 303 1.98 2.50 -3.07
C ALA A 303 1.23 3.09 -1.86
N LEU A 304 1.52 2.62 -0.65
CA LEU A 304 1.00 3.18 0.61
C LEU A 304 1.68 4.49 1.04
N ASN A 305 2.67 4.98 0.28
CA ASN A 305 3.53 6.11 0.64
C ASN A 305 4.23 5.91 1.99
N LEU A 306 4.70 4.69 2.26
CA LEU A 306 5.47 4.36 3.45
C LEU A 306 6.97 4.36 3.11
N ILE A 307 7.76 4.98 3.97
CA ILE A 307 9.22 5.03 3.92
C ILE A 307 9.80 4.47 5.23
N SER A 308 11.11 4.27 5.24
CA SER A 308 11.84 3.76 6.39
C SER A 308 12.84 4.78 6.92
N PHE A 309 12.95 4.87 8.24
CA PHE A 309 14.14 5.41 8.89
C PHE A 309 14.72 4.35 9.83
N PHE A 310 15.97 4.53 10.24
CA PHE A 310 16.70 3.57 11.06
C PHE A 310 17.15 4.16 12.38
N THR A 311 17.17 3.32 13.41
CA THR A 311 17.97 3.53 14.62
C THR A 311 19.01 2.43 14.67
N THR A 312 20.28 2.81 14.88
CA THR A 312 21.43 1.90 14.83
C THR A 312 22.20 1.92 16.14
N GLY A 313 22.81 0.79 16.49
CA GLY A 313 23.64 0.63 17.67
C GLY A 313 24.04 -0.83 17.87
N THR A 314 24.92 -1.09 18.84
CA THR A 314 25.36 -2.45 19.19
C THR A 314 24.28 -3.27 19.89
N ASP A 315 23.31 -2.61 20.51
CA ASP A 315 22.19 -3.30 21.16
C ASP A 315 21.08 -3.61 20.16
N GLU A 316 20.68 -2.66 19.32
CA GLU A 316 19.60 -2.84 18.34
C GLU A 316 19.88 -2.09 17.03
N VAL A 317 19.58 -2.75 15.91
CA VAL A 317 19.28 -2.08 14.63
C VAL A 317 17.82 -2.31 14.31
N ARG A 318 17.08 -1.21 14.13
CA ARG A 318 15.65 -1.24 13.86
C ARG A 318 15.25 -0.35 12.70
N GLN A 319 14.38 -0.89 11.85
CA GLN A 319 13.76 -0.19 10.73
C GLN A 319 12.35 0.25 11.12
N TRP A 320 12.13 1.55 11.18
CA TRP A 320 10.88 2.18 11.56
C TRP A 320 10.09 2.59 10.34
N THR A 321 8.78 2.36 10.35
CA THR A 321 7.89 2.71 9.25
C THR A 321 7.17 4.02 9.54
N ILE A 322 7.27 4.97 8.61
CA ILE A 322 6.57 6.26 8.63
C ILE A 322 5.99 6.56 7.25
N ARG A 323 4.94 7.38 7.19
CA ARG A 323 4.44 7.91 5.92
C ARG A 323 5.37 8.98 5.36
N VAL A 324 5.42 9.14 4.05
CA VAL A 324 6.10 10.28 3.40
C VAL A 324 5.57 11.60 3.98
N ASN A 325 6.43 12.61 4.08
CA ASN A 325 6.16 13.93 4.69
C ASN A 325 6.01 13.94 6.23
N THR A 326 6.27 12.82 6.91
CA THR A 326 6.31 12.80 8.39
C THR A 326 7.46 13.66 8.91
N LYS A 327 7.16 14.56 9.87
CA LYS A 327 8.17 15.42 10.50
C LYS A 327 8.93 14.69 11.62
N ALA A 328 10.13 15.17 11.96
CA ALA A 328 11.00 14.55 12.95
C ALA A 328 10.33 14.29 14.33
N PRO A 329 9.51 15.20 14.91
CA PRO A 329 8.81 14.92 16.16
C PRO A 329 7.81 13.76 16.03
N GLN A 330 7.07 13.70 14.92
CA GLN A 330 6.09 12.65 14.65
C GLN A 330 6.78 11.30 14.43
N ALA A 331 7.91 11.29 13.72
CA ALA A 331 8.75 10.09 13.56
C ALA A 331 9.30 9.61 14.91
N ALA A 332 9.69 10.53 15.79
CA ALA A 332 10.11 10.19 17.15
C ALA A 332 8.95 9.58 17.97
N GLY A 333 7.73 10.07 17.79
CA GLY A 333 6.50 9.52 18.39
C GLY A 333 6.24 8.05 18.04
N VAL A 334 6.69 7.58 16.87
CA VAL A 334 6.59 6.16 16.47
C VAL A 334 7.49 5.26 17.32
N ILE A 335 8.62 5.79 17.82
CA ILE A 335 9.50 5.08 18.75
C ILE A 335 8.84 5.05 20.14
N HIS A 336 8.45 6.22 20.62
CA HIS A 336 7.73 6.37 21.88
C HIS A 336 6.99 7.70 21.90
N THR A 337 5.74 7.72 22.38
CA THR A 337 4.89 8.92 22.36
C THR A 337 5.48 10.10 23.15
N ASP A 338 6.26 9.83 24.20
CA ASP A 338 6.95 10.88 24.96
C ASP A 338 8.03 11.60 24.14
N PHE A 339 8.69 10.94 23.21
CA PHE A 339 9.70 11.59 22.38
C PHE A 339 9.11 12.65 21.45
N GLU A 340 7.86 12.49 21.02
CA GLU A 340 7.16 13.53 20.26
C GLU A 340 6.84 14.74 21.15
N LYS A 341 6.35 14.50 22.37
CA LYS A 341 5.97 15.55 23.33
C LYS A 341 7.17 16.35 23.82
N THR A 342 8.28 15.67 24.13
CA THR A 342 9.50 16.29 24.69
C THR A 342 10.60 16.47 23.64
N PHE A 343 10.27 16.41 22.34
CA PHE A 343 11.22 16.53 21.24
C PHE A 343 12.06 17.82 21.34
N ILE A 344 13.39 17.67 21.32
CA ILE A 344 14.33 18.79 21.27
C ILE A 344 14.89 18.90 19.85
N GLN A 345 15.55 17.84 19.38
CA GLN A 345 16.18 17.77 18.06
C GLN A 345 16.42 16.33 17.64
N ALA A 346 16.64 16.11 16.35
CA ALA A 346 17.13 14.85 15.81
C ALA A 346 18.55 15.05 15.25
N VAL A 347 19.46 14.14 15.59
CA VAL A 347 20.74 14.00 14.89
C VAL A 347 20.48 13.04 13.72
N VAL A 348 20.79 13.48 12.51
CA VAL A 348 20.38 12.83 11.26
C VAL A 348 21.56 12.72 10.30
N TYR A 349 21.69 11.57 9.67
CA TYR A 349 22.48 11.38 8.48
C TYR A 349 21.85 10.27 7.63
N ASN A 350 21.98 10.34 6.31
CA ASN A 350 21.32 9.39 5.42
C ASN A 350 22.16 8.12 5.24
N PHE A 351 21.51 6.97 5.10
CA PHE A 351 22.15 5.68 4.81
C PHE A 351 23.15 5.76 3.65
N ASN A 352 22.81 6.47 2.57
CA ASN A 352 23.70 6.57 1.39
C ASN A 352 25.05 7.20 1.75
N VAL A 353 25.04 8.20 2.63
CA VAL A 353 26.26 8.87 3.12
C VAL A 353 27.07 7.93 4.01
N LEU A 354 26.41 7.15 4.88
CA LEU A 354 27.08 6.17 5.72
C LEU A 354 27.73 5.04 4.89
N LYS A 355 27.03 4.59 3.84
CA LYS A 355 27.52 3.53 2.94
C LYS A 355 28.72 4.02 2.11
N GLU A 356 28.69 5.27 1.65
CA GLU A 356 29.79 5.89 0.90
C GLU A 356 31.05 6.08 1.78
N LEU A 357 30.88 6.55 3.02
CA LEU A 357 32.00 6.91 3.90
C LEU A 357 32.49 5.76 4.80
N GLY A 358 31.75 4.65 4.85
CA GLY A 358 32.16 3.43 5.52
C GLY A 358 31.98 3.42 7.04
N ASP A 359 32.12 4.54 7.75
CA ASP A 359 31.95 4.63 9.21
C ASP A 359 31.33 5.96 9.71
N GLU A 360 30.63 5.93 10.85
CA GLU A 360 30.02 7.12 11.48
C GLU A 360 31.06 8.18 11.85
N ALA A 361 32.25 7.77 12.28
CA ALA A 361 33.32 8.69 12.61
C ALA A 361 33.73 9.54 11.39
N GLU A 362 33.77 8.93 10.21
CA GLU A 362 34.08 9.61 8.95
C GLU A 362 32.93 10.52 8.51
N VAL A 363 31.67 10.08 8.65
CA VAL A 363 30.48 10.91 8.39
C VAL A 363 30.53 12.17 9.26
N LYS A 364 30.92 12.03 10.54
CA LYS A 364 31.10 13.15 11.46
C LYS A 364 32.28 14.04 11.08
N ALA A 365 33.43 13.46 10.75
CA ALA A 365 34.63 14.20 10.34
C ALA A 365 34.40 15.06 9.09
N ARG A 366 33.57 14.58 8.16
CA ARG A 366 33.16 15.33 6.96
C ARG A 366 31.99 16.29 7.17
N GLY A 367 31.52 16.47 8.40
CA GLY A 367 30.42 17.38 8.73
C GLY A 367 29.09 17.00 8.08
N LYS A 368 28.88 15.71 7.77
CA LYS A 368 27.65 15.21 7.12
C LYS A 368 26.58 14.78 8.12
N ILE A 369 26.89 14.79 9.42
CA ILE A 369 25.90 14.67 10.48
C ILE A 369 25.18 16.01 10.65
N MET A 370 23.87 16.00 10.50
CA MET A 370 23.03 17.17 10.65
C MET A 370 22.28 17.15 11.97
N THR A 371 22.09 18.32 12.56
CA THR A 371 21.15 18.51 13.67
C THR A 371 19.91 19.19 13.14
N LYS A 372 18.75 18.55 13.33
CA LYS A 372 17.48 18.96 12.74
C LYS A 372 16.43 19.23 13.82
N GLY A 373 15.68 20.32 13.64
CA GLY A 373 14.60 20.73 14.52
C GLY A 373 13.24 20.13 14.12
N LYS A 374 12.17 20.73 14.65
CA LYS A 374 10.78 20.23 14.53
C LYS A 374 10.24 20.23 13.10
N ASP A 375 10.72 21.13 12.24
CA ASP A 375 10.23 21.28 10.86
C ASP A 375 10.92 20.35 9.86
N TYR A 376 11.88 19.53 10.30
CA TYR A 376 12.54 18.58 9.41
C TYR A 376 11.59 17.47 9.00
N VAL A 377 11.44 17.28 7.70
CA VAL A 377 10.75 16.13 7.11
C VAL A 377 11.75 15.00 7.00
N VAL A 378 11.44 13.85 7.60
CA VAL A 378 12.32 12.68 7.58
C VAL A 378 12.38 12.10 6.17
N GLU A 379 13.59 11.81 5.71
CA GLU A 379 13.83 11.23 4.39
C GLU A 379 13.95 9.71 4.46
N ASP A 380 13.65 9.02 3.37
CA ASP A 380 13.79 7.57 3.30
C ASP A 380 15.27 7.17 3.43
N GLY A 381 15.52 6.23 4.34
CA GLY A 381 16.86 5.77 4.68
C GLY A 381 17.62 6.66 5.67
N ASP A 382 16.98 7.66 6.26
CA ASP A 382 17.60 8.43 7.35
C ASP A 382 17.93 7.53 8.54
N ILE A 383 19.09 7.77 9.13
CA ILE A 383 19.52 7.19 10.41
C ILE A 383 19.36 8.29 11.46
N LEU A 384 18.47 8.05 12.41
CA LEU A 384 18.04 9.05 13.39
C LEU A 384 18.52 8.69 14.79
N LEU A 385 19.07 9.68 15.48
CA LEU A 385 19.23 9.68 16.92
C LEU A 385 18.39 10.81 17.52
N ILE A 386 17.30 10.44 18.20
CA ILE A 386 16.38 11.40 18.81
C ILE A 386 16.97 11.94 20.11
N LYS A 387 16.92 13.27 20.28
CA LYS A 387 17.18 13.95 21.54
C LYS A 387 15.86 14.52 22.06
N ALA A 388 15.42 14.01 23.19
CA ALA A 388 14.19 14.39 23.85
C ALA A 388 14.45 14.75 25.32
N GLY A 389 13.65 15.66 25.87
CA GLY A 389 13.71 16.03 27.28
C GLY A 389 13.17 14.92 28.19
N ALA A 390 13.46 15.02 29.49
CA ALA A 390 12.85 14.14 30.48
C ALA A 390 11.32 14.24 30.44
N ALA A 391 10.64 13.09 30.39
CA ALA A 391 9.19 13.05 30.53
C ALA A 391 8.82 13.66 31.89
N LYS A 392 7.96 14.68 31.89
CA LYS A 392 7.33 15.12 33.13
C LYS A 392 6.28 14.06 33.47
N GLY A 393 6.56 13.30 34.53
CA GLY A 393 5.71 12.22 35.03
C GLY A 393 4.33 12.69 35.47
#